data_AF-A0A2J8Y0E5-F1
#
_entry.id   AF-A0A2J8Y0E5-F1
#
_cell.length_a   1.000
_cell.length_b   1.000
_cell.length_c   1.000
_cell.angle_alpha   90.00
_cell.angle_beta   90.00
_cell.angle_gamma   90.00
#
_symmetry.space_group_name_H-M   'P 1'
#
loop_
_entity.id
_entity.type
_entity.pdbx_description
1 polymer ?
#
loop_
_entity_poly.entity_id
_entity_poly.type
_entity_poly.pdbx_seq_one_letter_code
_entity_poly.pdbx_strand_id
1 'polypeptide(L)'
;MARSVRVLVDMDGVLTDFEAGLLRGFRRRFPEEPHVPLEQRRGFLAREQYRALRPDLADKVASVYEAPGFFLDLEPIPGALDAVREMNDLPDTEVFICTSPLLKYDHCVVPLGGAALGAPVRRTNYPDKGQDGGLGGPAH
;
A
#
# COMPACT_ATOMS: atom_id res chain seq x y z
N MET A 1 -7.61 -15.64 -32.12
CA MET A 1 -8.07 -15.13 -30.81
C MET A 1 -7.51 -13.74 -30.65
N ALA A 2 -8.35 -12.72 -30.46
CA ALA A 2 -7.86 -11.39 -30.10
C ALA A 2 -7.16 -11.50 -28.73
N ARG A 3 -6.02 -10.83 -28.56
CA ARG A 3 -5.26 -10.88 -27.31
C ARG A 3 -5.86 -9.87 -26.34
N SER A 4 -6.42 -10.35 -25.23
CA SER A 4 -6.93 -9.48 -24.18
C SER A 4 -5.82 -8.63 -23.56
N VAL A 5 -6.16 -7.41 -23.18
CA VAL A 5 -5.29 -6.51 -22.41
C VAL A 5 -5.32 -6.96 -20.95
N ARG A 6 -4.15 -7.09 -20.33
CA ARG A 6 -4.03 -7.38 -18.89
C ARG A 6 -3.59 -6.14 -18.14
N VAL A 7 -4.36 -5.76 -17.12
CA VAL A 7 -4.09 -4.62 -16.26
C VAL A 7 -3.81 -5.13 -14.85
N LEU A 8 -2.64 -4.75 -14.31
CA LEU A 8 -2.29 -4.96 -12.92
C LEU A 8 -2.52 -3.64 -12.18
N VAL A 9 -3.40 -3.66 -11.19
CA VAL A 9 -3.78 -2.48 -10.41
C VAL A 9 -3.17 -2.62 -9.03
N ASP A 10 -2.34 -1.65 -8.64
CA ASP A 10 -1.80 -1.57 -7.28
C ASP A 10 -2.90 -1.22 -6.27
N MET A 11 -2.65 -1.40 -4.97
CA MET A 11 -3.64 -1.19 -3.91
C MET A 11 -3.36 0.04 -3.07
N ASP A 12 -2.17 0.15 -2.46
CA ASP A 12 -1.83 1.21 -1.52
C ASP A 12 -1.46 2.50 -2.28
N GLY A 13 -2.25 3.55 -2.13
CA GLY A 13 -2.09 4.79 -2.89
C GLY A 13 -2.74 4.78 -4.29
N VAL A 14 -3.44 3.69 -4.65
CA VAL A 14 -4.19 3.57 -5.91
C VAL A 14 -5.66 3.22 -5.67
N LEU A 15 -5.94 2.16 -4.91
CA LEU A 15 -7.30 1.78 -4.53
C LEU A 15 -7.66 2.25 -3.12
N THR A 16 -6.67 2.28 -2.24
CA THR A 16 -6.82 2.61 -0.82
C THR A 16 -5.91 3.78 -0.45
N ASP A 17 -6.40 4.69 0.38
CA ASP A 17 -5.65 5.89 0.77
C ASP A 17 -4.73 5.60 1.97
N PHE A 18 -3.60 4.96 1.68
CA PHE A 18 -2.59 4.60 2.66
C PHE A 18 -2.01 5.83 3.39
N GLU A 19 -1.67 6.90 2.65
CA GLU A 19 -1.01 8.08 3.23
C GLU A 19 -1.94 8.87 4.15
N ALA A 20 -3.21 9.07 3.77
CA ALA A 20 -4.18 9.72 4.65
C ALA A 20 -4.50 8.84 5.88
N GLY A 21 -4.65 7.53 5.68
CA GLY A 21 -4.81 6.57 6.77
C GLY A 21 -3.64 6.59 7.75
N LEU A 22 -2.41 6.60 7.24
CA LEU A 22 -1.18 6.69 8.03
C LEU A 22 -1.12 7.98 8.83
N LEU A 23 -1.33 9.12 8.19
CA LEU A 23 -1.28 10.42 8.87
C LEU A 23 -2.37 10.54 9.96
N ARG A 24 -3.59 10.10 9.66
CA ARG A 24 -4.70 10.08 10.63
C ARG A 24 -4.37 9.18 11.82
N GLY A 25 -3.88 7.96 11.56
CA GLY A 25 -3.46 7.01 12.58
C GLY A 25 -2.31 7.53 13.45
N PHE A 26 -1.31 8.16 12.81
CA PHE A 26 -0.17 8.74 13.49
C PHE A 26 -0.57 9.90 14.41
N ARG A 27 -1.34 10.88 13.91
CA ARG A 27 -1.82 12.02 14.72
C ARG A 27 -2.72 11.58 15.88
N ARG A 28 -3.50 10.52 15.70
CA ARG A 28 -4.34 9.95 16.78
C ARG A 28 -3.50 9.28 17.86
N ARG A 29 -2.47 8.52 17.48
CA ARG A 29 -1.65 7.74 18.42
C ARG A 29 -0.55 8.57 19.09
N PHE A 30 -0.06 9.60 18.41
CA PHE A 30 1.07 10.43 18.82
C PHE A 30 0.73 11.93 18.63
N PRO A 31 -0.24 12.47 19.39
CA PRO A 31 -0.77 13.81 19.15
C PRO A 31 0.24 14.95 19.36
N GLU A 32 1.21 14.74 20.26
CA GLU A 32 2.26 15.72 20.58
C GLU A 32 3.46 15.65 19.62
N GLU A 33 3.50 14.65 18.73
CA GLU A 33 4.64 14.46 17.85
C GLU A 33 4.53 15.27 16.57
N PRO A 34 5.67 15.79 16.05
CA PRO A 34 5.66 16.46 14.77
C PRO A 34 5.32 15.44 13.67
N HIS A 35 4.53 15.88 12.70
CA HIS A 35 4.07 15.06 11.59
C HIS A 35 4.37 15.75 10.27
N VAL A 36 4.34 14.98 9.18
CA VAL A 36 4.51 15.48 7.83
C VAL A 36 3.13 15.65 7.18
N PRO A 37 2.69 16.88 6.84
CA PRO A 37 1.47 17.10 6.05
C PRO A 37 1.54 16.38 4.69
N LEU A 38 0.40 15.96 4.16
CA LEU A 38 0.34 15.18 2.90
C LEU A 38 0.99 15.94 1.73
N GLU A 39 0.78 17.25 1.65
CA GLU A 39 1.33 18.12 0.61
C GLU A 39 2.87 18.21 0.66
N GLN A 40 3.44 17.89 1.82
CA GLN A 40 4.88 17.90 2.09
C GLN A 40 5.50 16.49 2.03
N ARG A 41 4.71 15.44 1.77
CA ARG A 41 5.25 14.08 1.58
C ARG A 41 6.19 14.04 0.37
N ARG A 42 7.36 13.46 0.56
CA ARG A 42 8.37 13.24 -0.50
C ARG A 42 8.99 11.86 -0.34
N GLY A 43 9.31 11.22 -1.46
CA GLY A 43 9.82 9.86 -1.49
C GLY A 43 8.75 8.81 -1.14
N PHE A 44 8.96 7.59 -1.61
CA PHE A 44 7.98 6.51 -1.46
C PHE A 44 7.82 6.04 0.00
N LEU A 45 8.93 5.89 0.73
CA LEU A 45 8.91 5.37 2.10
C LEU A 45 8.66 6.48 3.13
N ALA A 46 7.43 6.61 3.62
CA ALA A 46 7.08 7.57 4.68
C ALA A 46 8.00 7.42 5.91
N ARG A 47 8.35 6.18 6.30
CA ARG A 47 9.27 5.88 7.40
C ARG A 47 10.59 6.66 7.32
N GLU A 48 11.17 6.78 6.13
CA GLU A 48 12.45 7.48 5.94
C GLU A 48 12.30 9.00 6.07
N GLN A 49 11.18 9.58 5.61
CA GLN A 49 10.93 11.00 5.81
C GLN A 49 10.67 11.33 7.29
N TYR A 50 9.93 10.48 8.01
CA TYR A 50 9.75 10.64 9.46
C TYR A 50 11.07 10.48 10.22
N ARG A 51 11.95 9.54 9.81
CA ARG A 51 13.31 9.41 10.36
C ARG A 51 14.12 10.70 10.19
N ALA A 52 14.04 11.31 9.01
CA ALA A 52 14.74 12.56 8.72
C ALA A 52 14.20 13.75 9.52
N LEU A 53 12.90 13.74 9.86
CA LEU A 53 12.30 14.75 10.74
C LEU A 53 12.81 14.61 12.18
N ARG A 54 12.80 13.40 12.72
CA ARG A 54 13.42 13.07 14.01
C ARG A 54 13.64 11.54 14.11
N PRO A 55 14.83 11.06 14.50
CA PRO A 55 15.18 9.64 14.37
C PRO A 55 14.21 8.63 15.00
N ASP A 56 13.63 8.94 16.16
CA ASP A 56 12.69 8.05 16.88
C ASP A 56 11.30 7.93 16.21
N LEU A 57 10.98 8.84 15.28
CA LEU A 57 9.68 8.83 14.62
C LEU A 57 9.55 7.71 13.59
N ALA A 58 10.67 7.17 13.10
CA ALA A 58 10.69 6.08 12.14
C ALA A 58 9.95 4.84 12.69
N ASP A 59 10.18 4.50 13.95
CA ASP A 59 9.55 3.33 14.57
C ASP A 59 8.14 3.65 15.06
N LYS A 60 7.87 4.89 15.45
CA LYS A 60 6.51 5.35 15.78
C LYS A 60 5.59 5.28 14.57
N VAL A 61 6.00 5.83 13.42
CA VAL A 61 5.20 5.76 12.20
C VAL A 61 5.05 4.33 11.70
N ALA A 62 6.09 3.50 11.81
CA ALA A 62 6.01 2.09 11.49
C ALA A 62 4.97 1.35 12.34
N SER A 63 4.94 1.62 13.64
CA SER A 63 3.96 1.01 14.54
C SER A 63 2.50 1.32 14.20
N VAL A 64 2.23 2.36 13.38
CA VAL A 64 0.87 2.70 12.93
C VAL A 64 0.45 1.76 11.81
N TYR A 65 1.23 1.63 10.74
CA TYR A 65 0.84 0.78 9.60
C TYR A 65 1.03 -0.71 9.87
N GLU A 66 1.83 -1.08 10.89
CA GLU A 66 1.98 -2.46 11.35
C GLU A 66 0.88 -2.88 12.34
N ALA A 67 0.00 -1.96 12.78
CA ALA A 67 -1.01 -2.26 13.78
C ALA A 67 -2.15 -3.14 13.21
N PRO A 68 -2.75 -4.03 14.02
CA PRO A 68 -3.98 -4.72 13.65
C PRO A 68 -5.06 -3.73 13.20
N GLY A 69 -5.73 -4.04 12.09
CA GLY A 69 -6.82 -3.23 11.54
C GLY A 69 -6.39 -2.07 10.64
N PHE A 70 -5.10 -1.69 10.60
CA PHE A 70 -4.66 -0.55 9.79
C PHE A 70 -5.08 -0.67 8.31
N PHE A 71 -4.71 -1.77 7.65
CA PHE A 71 -5.06 -2.00 6.23
C PHE A 71 -6.56 -2.25 6.00
N LEU A 72 -7.25 -2.83 6.99
CA LEU A 72 -8.69 -3.11 6.90
C LEU A 72 -9.52 -1.82 6.92
N ASP A 73 -9.06 -0.82 7.67
CA ASP A 73 -9.76 0.44 7.91
C ASP A 73 -9.33 1.55 6.90
N LEU A 74 -8.53 1.23 5.89
CA LEU A 74 -8.16 2.20 4.86
C LEU A 74 -9.37 2.55 4.00
N GLU A 75 -9.55 3.85 3.78
CA GLU A 75 -10.63 4.36 2.96
C GLU A 75 -10.28 4.20 1.47
N PRO A 76 -11.26 3.91 0.60
CA PRO A 76 -11.01 3.88 -0.84
C PRO A 76 -10.63 5.26 -1.38
N ILE A 77 -9.74 5.30 -2.37
CA ILE A 77 -9.47 6.53 -3.12
C ILE A 77 -10.73 6.92 -3.92
N PRO A 78 -11.14 8.20 -3.95
CA PRO A 78 -12.32 8.65 -4.68
C PRO A 78 -12.30 8.20 -6.15
N GLY A 79 -13.37 7.52 -6.57
CA GLY A 79 -13.52 7.00 -7.93
C GLY A 79 -12.77 5.70 -8.23
N ALA A 80 -11.88 5.22 -7.36
CA ALA A 80 -11.06 4.04 -7.62
C ALA A 80 -11.88 2.75 -7.76
N LEU A 81 -12.89 2.57 -6.89
CA LEU A 81 -13.75 1.38 -6.93
C LEU A 81 -14.59 1.30 -8.20
N ASP A 82 -15.18 2.42 -8.61
CA ASP A 82 -16.03 2.48 -9.80
C ASP A 82 -15.16 2.31 -11.06
N ALA A 83 -14.00 2.95 -11.12
CA ALA A 83 -13.06 2.80 -12.24
C ALA A 83 -12.56 1.35 -12.42
N VAL A 84 -12.25 0.64 -11.33
CA VAL A 84 -11.84 -0.78 -11.43
C VAL A 84 -12.99 -1.68 -11.86
N ARG A 85 -14.21 -1.42 -11.40
CA ARG A 85 -15.39 -2.18 -11.82
C ARG A 85 -15.66 -1.98 -13.31
N GLU A 86 -15.69 -0.73 -13.77
CA GLU A 86 -15.87 -0.41 -15.18
C GLU A 86 -14.77 -1.04 -16.05
N MET A 87 -13.50 -0.96 -15.61
CA MET A 87 -12.38 -1.57 -16.31
C MET A 87 -12.48 -3.09 -16.42
N ASN A 88 -12.99 -3.75 -15.36
CA ASN A 88 -13.18 -5.20 -15.33
C ASN A 88 -14.33 -5.66 -16.23
N ASP A 89 -15.29 -4.77 -16.52
CA ASP A 89 -16.43 -5.07 -17.37
C ASP A 89 -16.16 -4.80 -18.87
N LEU A 90 -15.00 -4.22 -19.21
CA LEU A 90 -14.60 -3.98 -20.59
C LEU A 90 -14.35 -5.29 -21.37
N PRO A 91 -14.79 -5.38 -22.64
CA PRO A 91 -14.47 -6.52 -23.48
C PRO A 91 -12.96 -6.65 -23.66
N ASP A 92 -12.49 -7.89 -23.76
CA ASP A 92 -11.08 -8.22 -23.97
C ASP A 92 -10.12 -7.59 -22.94
N THR A 93 -10.57 -7.39 -21.69
CA THR A 93 -9.76 -6.82 -20.61
C THR A 93 -9.77 -7.73 -19.38
N GLU A 94 -8.58 -8.01 -18.83
CA GLU A 94 -8.41 -8.76 -17.58
C GLU A 94 -7.78 -7.85 -16.51
N VAL A 95 -8.46 -7.68 -15.38
CA VAL A 95 -7.98 -6.84 -14.27
C VAL A 95 -7.56 -7.72 -13.09
N PHE A 96 -6.37 -7.45 -12.56
CA PHE A 96 -5.84 -8.12 -11.37
C PHE A 96 -5.38 -7.07 -10.36
N ILE A 97 -5.62 -7.32 -9.08
CA ILE A 97 -4.96 -6.54 -8.02
C ILE A 97 -3.60 -7.16 -7.75
N CYS A 98 -2.55 -6.35 -7.93
CA CYS A 98 -1.17 -6.74 -7.74
C CYS A 98 -0.53 -5.80 -6.72
N THR A 99 -0.39 -6.28 -5.48
CA THR A 99 0.11 -5.51 -4.34
C THR A 99 1.21 -6.27 -3.62
N SER A 100 2.03 -5.55 -2.85
CA SER A 100 3.18 -6.10 -2.11
C SER A 100 2.88 -6.06 -0.61
N PRO A 101 2.99 -7.18 0.11
CA PRO A 101 2.80 -7.18 1.56
C PRO A 101 3.96 -6.50 2.28
N LEU A 102 3.71 -6.01 3.50
CA LEU A 102 4.78 -5.64 4.43
C LEU A 102 5.63 -6.86 4.78
N LEU A 103 6.92 -6.63 5.08
CA LEU A 103 7.80 -7.67 5.65
C LEU A 103 7.26 -8.22 6.98
N LYS A 104 6.64 -7.36 7.80
CA LYS A 104 5.84 -7.76 8.96
C LYS A 104 4.39 -8.00 8.51
N TYR A 105 4.17 -9.19 7.97
CA TYR A 105 2.96 -9.50 7.23
C TYR A 105 1.73 -9.81 8.09
N ASP A 106 1.87 -10.06 9.40
CA ASP A 106 0.84 -10.60 10.30
C ASP A 106 -0.52 -9.87 10.25
N HIS A 107 -0.48 -8.56 9.99
CA HIS A 107 -1.67 -7.70 9.92
C HIS A 107 -1.87 -7.04 8.55
N CYS A 108 -1.04 -7.39 7.57
CA CYS A 108 -1.08 -6.89 6.20
C CYS A 108 -1.76 -7.90 5.26
N VAL A 109 -1.62 -9.20 5.53
CA VAL A 109 -2.27 -10.25 4.74
C VAL A 109 -3.54 -10.75 5.41
N VAL A 110 -4.62 -10.85 4.63
CA VAL A 110 -5.80 -11.59 5.07
C VAL A 110 -5.47 -13.08 4.90
N PRO A 111 -5.66 -13.95 5.92
CA PRO A 111 -5.53 -15.38 5.76
C PRO A 111 -6.42 -15.84 4.59
N LEU A 112 -5.89 -16.69 3.70
CA LEU A 112 -6.61 -17.29 2.59
C LEU A 112 -7.83 -18.07 3.14
N GLY A 113 -8.97 -17.40 3.31
CA GLY A 113 -10.14 -17.92 4.02
C GLY A 113 -11.16 -16.86 4.44
N GLY A 114 -10.80 -15.57 4.47
CA GLY A 114 -11.74 -14.47 4.70
C GLY A 114 -12.50 -14.06 3.43
N ALA A 115 -13.83 -14.02 3.52
CA ALA A 115 -14.77 -13.76 2.43
C ALA A 115 -14.32 -12.67 1.44
N ALA A 116 -14.20 -13.04 0.16
CA ALA A 116 -14.08 -12.10 -0.93
C ALA A 116 -15.41 -11.32 -1.06
N LEU A 117 -15.41 -10.05 -0.65
CA LEU A 117 -16.48 -9.13 -0.98
C LEU A 117 -16.36 -8.74 -2.45
N GLY A 118 -17.35 -9.17 -3.26
CA GLY A 118 -17.79 -8.51 -4.49
C GLY A 118 -16.81 -8.43 -5.66
N ALA A 119 -17.11 -9.21 -6.71
CA ALA A 119 -16.44 -9.35 -8.01
C ALA A 119 -15.08 -10.09 -7.97
N PRO A 120 -14.84 -11.06 -8.89
CA PRO A 120 -13.65 -11.91 -8.86
C PRO A 120 -12.46 -11.18 -9.48
N VAL A 121 -11.98 -10.10 -8.86
CA VAL A 121 -10.67 -9.56 -9.22
C VAL A 121 -9.62 -10.55 -8.71
N ARG A 122 -8.96 -11.21 -9.66
CA ARG A 122 -7.93 -12.19 -9.37
C ARG A 122 -6.76 -11.49 -8.67
N ARG A 123 -6.34 -12.01 -7.52
CA ARG A 123 -5.22 -11.46 -6.73
C ARG A 123 -3.92 -12.16 -7.10
N THR A 124 -2.85 -11.40 -7.28
CA THR A 124 -1.48 -11.92 -7.39
C THR A 124 -0.59 -11.19 -6.40
N ASN A 125 0.08 -11.92 -5.50
CA ASN A 125 1.05 -11.32 -4.58
C ASN A 125 2.42 -11.22 -5.26
N TYR A 126 3.04 -10.04 -5.23
CA TYR A 126 4.42 -9.83 -5.66
C TYR A 126 5.33 -9.67 -4.42
N PRO A 127 6.55 -10.24 -4.39
CA PRO A 127 7.49 -10.00 -3.30
C PRO A 127 7.99 -8.54 -3.30
N ASP A 128 8.07 -7.91 -2.13
CA ASP A 128 8.49 -6.52 -1.96
C ASP A 128 9.88 -6.24 -2.57
N LYS A 129 10.09 -5.03 -3.11
CA LYS A 129 11.40 -4.57 -3.56
C LYS A 129 12.22 -4.19 -2.33
N GLY A 130 12.98 -5.17 -1.85
CA GLY A 130 13.83 -5.08 -0.67
C GLY A 130 14.68 -3.80 -0.62
N GLN A 131 14.80 -3.29 0.60
CA GLN A 131 15.76 -2.28 1.03
C GLN A 131 17.19 -2.80 0.89
N ASP A 132 17.70 -2.91 -0.34
CA ASP A 132 19.13 -3.19 -0.56
C ASP A 132 19.88 -1.87 -0.69
N GLY A 133 20.23 -1.33 0.47
CA GLY A 133 21.33 -0.39 0.59
C GLY A 133 22.66 -1.13 0.38
N GLY A 134 23.31 -0.88 -0.77
CA GLY A 134 24.77 -0.93 -0.93
C GLY A 134 25.43 -2.31 -1.00
N LEU A 135 25.96 -2.65 -2.18
CA LEU A 135 27.40 -2.60 -2.50
C LEU A 135 27.58 -3.20 -3.91
N GLY A 136 27.71 -2.32 -4.91
CA GLY A 136 28.18 -2.71 -6.24
C GLY A 136 29.65 -3.12 -6.16
N GLY A 137 29.92 -4.42 -6.19
CA GLY A 137 31.21 -4.97 -6.55
C GLY A 137 31.25 -5.26 -8.06
N PRO A 138 32.37 -5.07 -8.76
CA PRO A 138 32.43 -5.26 -10.20
C PRO A 138 32.44 -6.75 -10.54
N ALA A 139 31.65 -7.14 -11.54
CA ALA A 139 31.80 -8.42 -12.23
C ALA A 139 32.53 -8.17 -13.56
N HIS A 140 33.79 -8.61 -13.59
CA HIS A 140 34.67 -8.95 -14.72
C HIS A 140 34.86 -7.95 -15.86
#